data_AF-A0A921BEB0-F1
#
_entry.id   AF-A0A921BEB0-F1
#
_cell.length_a   1.000
_cell.length_b   1.000
_cell.length_c   1.000
_cell.angle_alpha   90.00
_cell.angle_beta   90.00
_cell.angle_gamma   90.00
#
_symmetry.space_group_name_H-M   'P 1'
#
loop_
_entity.id
_entity.type
_entity.pdbx_description
1 polymer ?
#
loop_
_entity_poly.entity_id
_entity_poly.type
_entity_poly.pdbx_seq_one_letter_code
_entity_poly.pdbx_strand_id
1 'polypeptide(L)'
;MTQKKGAPSGTALALKNSMQKIGYQREIDISSTRAGKMPGIHTIGYDGPFDTITLTHTARDRATFARGALEAARWVKGKQGWFSMRKYSA
;
A
#
# COMPACT_ATOMS: atom_id res chain seq x y z
N MET A 1 -11.23 -12.15 16.62
CA MET A 1 -11.93 -11.77 15.38
C MET A 1 -11.30 -10.51 14.81
N THR A 2 -11.01 -10.46 13.51
CA THR A 2 -10.34 -9.31 12.87
C THR A 2 -11.31 -8.15 12.66
N GLN A 3 -10.90 -6.92 12.98
CA GLN A 3 -11.77 -5.73 12.92
C GLN A 3 -11.92 -5.10 11.51
N LYS A 4 -11.24 -5.65 10.49
CA LYS A 4 -11.21 -5.06 9.14
C LYS A 4 -12.44 -5.47 8.32
N LYS A 5 -13.31 -4.50 8.04
CA LYS A 5 -14.60 -4.70 7.34
C LYS A 5 -14.51 -4.92 5.82
N GLY A 6 -13.63 -4.18 5.12
CA GLY A 6 -13.53 -4.25 3.65
C GLY A 6 -12.45 -5.21 3.14
N ALA A 7 -12.71 -5.85 1.99
CA ALA A 7 -11.76 -6.66 1.22
C ALA A 7 -11.94 -6.38 -0.29
N PRO A 8 -10.86 -6.31 -1.09
CA PRO A 8 -9.46 -6.26 -0.67
C PRO A 8 -9.14 -4.96 0.10
N SER A 9 -7.92 -4.83 0.62
CA SER A 9 -7.54 -3.59 1.31
C SER A 9 -7.39 -2.41 0.33
N GLY A 10 -7.57 -1.18 0.81
CA GLY A 10 -7.35 0.02 -0.01
C GLY A 10 -5.94 0.08 -0.63
N THR A 11 -4.91 -0.31 0.14
CA THR A 11 -3.53 -0.43 -0.38
C THR A 11 -3.43 -1.45 -1.52
N ALA A 12 -4.09 -2.61 -1.40
CA ALA A 12 -4.09 -3.62 -2.46
C ALA A 12 -4.75 -3.09 -3.75
N LEU A 13 -5.88 -2.38 -3.63
CA LEU A 13 -6.51 -1.75 -4.79
C LEU A 13 -5.63 -0.63 -5.40
N ALA A 14 -4.98 0.18 -4.56
CA ALA A 14 -4.05 1.20 -5.02
C ALA A 14 -2.83 0.60 -5.77
N LEU A 15 -2.32 -0.54 -5.32
CA LEU A 15 -1.25 -1.28 -6.00
C LEU A 15 -1.72 -1.83 -7.35
N LYS A 16 -2.88 -2.51 -7.39
CA LYS A 16 -3.50 -2.97 -8.64
C LYS A 16 -3.64 -1.84 -9.65
N ASN A 17 -4.23 -0.72 -9.23
CA ASN A 17 -4.45 0.44 -10.09
C ASN A 17 -3.12 1.05 -10.58
N SER A 18 -2.08 1.02 -9.75
CA SER A 18 -0.75 1.50 -10.15
C SER A 18 -0.13 0.59 -11.20
N MET A 19 -0.22 -0.73 -11.03
CA MET A 19 0.25 -1.71 -12.03
C MET A 19 -0.48 -1.56 -13.37
N GLN A 20 -1.80 -1.41 -13.34
CA GLN A 20 -2.60 -1.19 -14.55
C GLN A 20 -2.23 0.13 -15.23
N LYS A 21 -2.03 1.20 -14.45
CA LYS A 21 -1.65 2.53 -14.97
C LYS A 21 -0.30 2.52 -15.69
N ILE A 22 0.65 1.68 -15.27
CA ILE A 22 1.96 1.55 -15.92
C ILE A 22 1.98 0.55 -17.08
N GLY A 23 0.82 0.00 -17.46
CA GLY A 23 0.69 -0.86 -18.64
C GLY A 23 0.65 -2.36 -18.36
N TYR A 24 0.47 -2.80 -17.12
CA TYR A 24 0.21 -4.23 -16.85
C TYR A 24 -1.22 -4.58 -17.25
N GLN A 25 -1.37 -5.35 -18.34
CA GLN A 25 -2.67 -5.65 -18.96
C GLN A 25 -3.25 -7.03 -18.62
N ARG A 26 -2.42 -7.94 -18.09
CA ARG A 26 -2.90 -9.27 -17.69
C ARG A 26 -3.81 -9.16 -16.46
N GLU A 27 -4.61 -10.19 -16.24
CA GLU A 27 -5.39 -10.31 -15.02
C GLU A 27 -4.46 -10.28 -13.80
N ILE A 28 -4.92 -9.60 -12.74
CA ILE A 28 -4.21 -9.48 -11.46
C ILE A 28 -5.09 -10.15 -10.43
N ASP A 29 -4.69 -11.34 -10.00
CA ASP A 29 -5.36 -12.06 -8.93
C ASP A 29 -5.13 -11.36 -7.60
N ILE A 30 -6.21 -11.19 -6.83
CA ILE A 30 -6.16 -10.55 -5.51
C ILE A 30 -6.82 -11.45 -4.49
N SER A 31 -6.01 -11.98 -3.57
CA SER A 31 -6.49 -12.68 -2.39
C SER A 31 -6.43 -11.79 -1.15
N SER A 32 -7.19 -12.15 -0.12
CA SER A 32 -7.24 -11.37 1.12
C SER A 32 -7.44 -12.26 2.33
N THR A 33 -6.38 -12.42 3.12
CA THR A 33 -6.43 -13.16 4.39
C THR A 33 -6.79 -12.23 5.54
N ARG A 34 -7.51 -12.77 6.53
CA ARG A 34 -7.84 -12.09 7.79
C ARG A 34 -7.44 -12.97 8.95
N ALA A 35 -6.30 -12.66 9.56
CA ALA A 35 -5.77 -13.39 10.70
C ALA A 35 -5.13 -12.45 11.72
N GLY A 36 -5.29 -12.76 13.00
CA GLY A 36 -4.62 -12.04 14.10
C GLY A 36 -5.07 -10.58 14.27
N LYS A 37 -4.14 -9.74 14.75
CA LYS A 37 -4.36 -8.32 15.07
C LYS A 37 -3.40 -7.37 14.32
N MET A 38 -2.60 -7.88 13.38
CA MET A 38 -1.59 -7.08 12.68
C MET A 38 -2.25 -5.97 11.84
N PRO A 39 -1.67 -4.74 11.81
CA PRO A 39 -2.21 -3.63 11.04
C PRO A 39 -2.40 -3.91 9.55
N GLY A 40 -1.44 -4.62 8.93
CA GLY A 40 -1.55 -5.12 7.55
C GLY A 40 -0.23 -5.62 6.98
N ILE A 41 -0.32 -6.65 6.15
CA ILE A 41 0.77 -7.16 5.30
C ILE A 41 0.26 -7.13 3.87
N HIS A 42 1.06 -6.61 2.95
CA HIS A 42 0.77 -6.56 1.52
C HIS A 42 1.92 -7.18 0.76
N THR A 43 1.62 -8.17 -0.06
CA THR A 43 2.62 -8.85 -0.89
C THR A 43 2.18 -8.78 -2.35
N ILE A 44 3.09 -8.39 -3.23
CA ILE A 44 2.95 -8.51 -4.68
C ILE A 44 3.94 -9.59 -5.12
N GLY A 45 3.44 -10.60 -5.82
CA GLY A 45 4.25 -11.62 -6.46
C GLY A 45 4.20 -11.46 -7.98
N TYR A 46 5.33 -11.68 -8.63
CA TYR A 46 5.45 -11.91 -10.06
C TYR A 46 6.09 -13.28 -10.23
N ASP A 47 5.42 -14.16 -10.95
CA ASP A 47 5.91 -15.51 -11.18
C ASP A 47 6.13 -15.72 -12.67
N GLY A 48 7.37 -16.07 -13.02
CA GLY A 48 7.82 -16.40 -14.35
C GLY A 48 8.15 -17.89 -14.45
N PRO A 49 8.47 -18.40 -15.66
CA PRO A 49 8.79 -19.82 -15.84
C PRO A 49 10.03 -20.29 -15.06
N PHE A 50 10.92 -19.37 -14.69
CA PHE A 50 12.23 -19.69 -14.09
C PHE A 50 12.52 -18.92 -12.80
N ASP A 51 11.75 -17.87 -12.50
CA ASP A 51 12.00 -16.95 -11.40
C ASP A 51 10.72 -16.40 -10.80
N THR A 52 10.79 -16.10 -9.51
CA THR A 52 9.70 -15.45 -8.78
C THR A 52 10.27 -14.21 -8.10
N ILE A 53 9.61 -13.06 -8.31
CA ILE A 53 9.92 -11.80 -7.63
C ILE A 53 8.78 -11.49 -6.66
N THR A 54 9.11 -11.23 -5.41
CA THR A 54 8.14 -10.88 -4.38
C THR A 54 8.51 -9.58 -3.69
N LEU A 55 7.56 -8.66 -3.57
CA LEU A 55 7.69 -7.43 -2.78
C LEU A 55 6.66 -7.45 -1.64
N THR A 56 7.15 -7.44 -0.40
CA THR A 56 6.30 -7.46 0.81
C THR A 56 6.47 -6.19 1.63
N HIS A 57 5.35 -5.54 1.94
CA HIS A 57 5.27 -4.46 2.91
C HIS A 57 4.53 -4.93 4.17
N THR A 58 5.20 -4.84 5.32
CA THR A 58 4.64 -5.23 6.62
C THR A 58 4.52 -4.00 7.53
N ALA A 59 3.29 -3.58 7.82
CA ALA A 59 3.02 -2.57 8.83
C ALA A 59 2.91 -3.23 10.21
N ARG A 60 3.98 -3.11 11.01
CA ARG A 60 4.06 -3.68 12.37
C ARG A 60 3.20 -2.92 13.38
N ASP A 61 3.10 -1.60 13.20
CA ASP A 61 2.35 -0.71 14.09
C ASP A 61 1.68 0.42 13.28
N ARG A 62 0.52 0.89 13.73
CA ARG A 62 -0.19 2.03 13.11
C ARG A 62 0.54 3.36 13.32
N ALA A 63 1.45 3.46 14.27
CA ALA A 63 2.31 4.61 14.52
C ALA A 63 3.11 5.04 13.29
N THR A 64 3.43 4.12 12.37
CA THR A 64 4.08 4.47 11.09
C THR A 64 3.24 5.45 10.28
N PHE A 65 1.91 5.25 10.22
CA PHE A 65 1.02 6.13 9.48
C PHE A 65 0.87 7.49 10.18
N ALA A 66 0.79 7.49 11.52
CA ALA A 66 0.75 8.71 12.31
C ALA A 66 2.03 9.55 12.12
N ARG A 67 3.21 8.92 12.12
CA ARG A 67 4.49 9.59 11.85
C ARG A 67 4.49 10.24 10.47
N GLY A 68 4.09 9.50 9.43
CA GLY A 68 4.02 10.04 8.07
C GLY A 68 3.05 11.22 7.94
N ALA A 69 1.92 11.19 8.67
CA ALA A 69 0.98 12.31 8.71
C ALA A 69 1.58 13.56 9.38
N LEU A 70 2.30 13.39 10.49
CA LEU A 70 2.99 14.51 11.17
C LEU A 70 4.09 15.11 10.29
N GLU A 71 4.85 14.28 9.59
CA GLU A 71 5.88 14.72 8.65
C GLU A 71 5.28 15.49 7.48
N ALA A 72 4.20 14.98 6.88
CA ALA A 72 3.46 15.68 5.83
C ALA A 72 2.89 17.03 6.31
N ALA A 73 2.38 17.08 7.55
CA ALA A 73 1.87 18.33 8.15
C ALA A 73 2.97 19.39 8.34
N ARG A 74 4.18 18.97 8.73
CA ARG A 74 5.34 19.88 8.80
C ARG A 74 5.75 20.36 7.41
N TRP A 75 5.77 19.47 6.43
CA TRP A 75 6.17 19.77 5.06
C TRP A 75 5.19 20.73 4.36
N VAL A 76 3.89 20.61 4.59
CA VAL A 76 2.87 21.45 3.92
C VAL A 76 2.73 22.84 4.54
N LYS A 77 3.31 23.10 5.72
CA LYS A 77 3.21 24.39 6.42
C LYS A 77 3.65 25.53 5.49
N GLY A 78 2.75 26.49 5.27
CA GLY A 78 2.98 27.66 4.41
C GLY A 78 2.84 27.40 2.90
N LYS A 79 2.45 26.20 2.46
CA LYS A 79 2.20 25.87 1.05
C LYS A 79 0.71 25.96 0.73
N GLN A 80 0.37 26.38 -0.49
CA GLN A 80 -1.01 26.39 -1.00
C GLN A 80 -1.15 25.39 -2.16
N GLY A 81 -2.31 24.74 -2.25
CA GLY A 81 -2.64 23.78 -3.31
C GLY A 81 -2.81 22.33 -2.82
N TRP A 82 -2.98 21.42 -3.78
CA TRP A 82 -3.21 20.00 -3.53
C TRP A 82 -1.91 19.21 -3.54
N PHE A 83 -1.65 18.50 -2.43
CA PHE A 83 -0.46 17.71 -2.23
C PHE A 83 -0.79 16.25 -1.91
N SER A 84 0.16 15.37 -2.19
CA SER A 84 0.05 13.94 -1.90
C SER A 84 1.39 13.42 -1.37
N MET A 85 1.35 12.27 -0.70
CA MET A 85 2.58 11.62 -0.19
C MET A 85 3.61 11.34 -1.29
N ARG A 86 3.25 11.28 -2.58
CA ARG A 86 4.24 11.14 -3.67
C ARG A 86 5.19 12.33 -3.79
N LYS A 87 4.70 13.53 -3.46
CA LYS A 87 5.51 14.77 -3.43
C LYS A 87 6.33 14.90 -2.14
N TYR A 88 6.04 14.05 -1.16
CA TYR A 88 6.79 13.85 0.07
C TYR A 88 7.56 12.53 -0.06
N SER A 89 8.59 12.54 -0.89
CA SER A 89 9.59 11.49 -0.93
C SER A 89 10.91 12.19 -0.67
N ALA A 90 11.65 11.76 0.37
CA ALA A 90 13.05 12.14 0.49
C ALA A 90 13.82 11.72 -0.77
#